data_AF-A0A954WWW9-F1
#
_entry.id   AF-A0A954WWW9-F1
#
_cell.length_a   1.000
_cell.length_b   1.000
_cell.length_c   1.000
_cell.angle_alpha   90.00
_cell.angle_beta   90.00
_cell.angle_gamma   90.00
#
_symmetry.space_group_name_H-M   'P 1'
#
loop_
_entity.id
_entity.type
_entity.pdbx_description
1 polymer ?
#
loop_
_entity_poly.entity_id
_entity_poly.type
_entity_poly.pdbx_seq_one_letter_code
_entity_poly.pdbx_strand_id
1 'polypeptide(L)'
;MTRRNLRRASVNAWTVAWLLLICLIVVVGFRDWSGTVDADSNAAHSLVPLGSHEVEPREPVPPSADKYLVTIRRPSGPPSIELKNPDSLGRTGRVACSTCHSIREPNPDNRQPSDLKQFHQDMTLSHGQLTCYACHNPDDSNTLRLADGSAVEYANVMDLCSQCHGSQARSYERGFHGGMTGYWDLSR
;
A
#
# COMPACT_ATOMS: atom_id res chain seq x y z
N MET A 1 1.28 -68.30 1.12
CA MET A 1 -0.09 -68.26 0.57
C MET A 1 -0.98 -67.54 1.58
N THR A 2 -1.32 -66.28 1.36
CA THR A 2 -2.16 -65.50 2.27
C THR A 2 -3.31 -64.90 1.46
N ARG A 3 -4.52 -65.45 1.61
CA ARG A 3 -5.72 -64.99 0.88
C ARG A 3 -6.14 -63.61 1.40
N ARG A 4 -6.07 -62.58 0.55
CA ARG A 4 -6.67 -61.27 0.81
C ARG A 4 -8.19 -61.38 0.69
N ASN A 5 -8.90 -61.13 1.80
CA ASN A 5 -10.35 -60.96 1.80
C ASN A 5 -10.71 -59.59 1.20
N LEU A 6 -11.25 -59.58 -0.01
CA LEU A 6 -11.87 -58.41 -0.63
C LEU A 6 -13.28 -58.23 -0.03
N ARG A 7 -13.43 -57.26 0.88
CA ARG A 7 -14.74 -56.78 1.32
C ARG A 7 -15.31 -55.89 0.21
N ARG A 8 -16.43 -56.29 -0.39
CA ARG A 8 -17.22 -55.42 -1.27
C ARG A 8 -17.77 -54.27 -0.43
N ALA A 9 -17.33 -53.05 -0.70
CA ALA A 9 -17.92 -51.85 -0.11
C ALA A 9 -19.35 -51.69 -0.67
N SER A 10 -20.36 -51.85 0.19
CA SER A 10 -21.74 -51.52 -0.15
C SER A 10 -21.89 -50.00 -0.12
N VAL A 11 -22.02 -49.38 -1.30
CA VAL A 11 -22.32 -47.96 -1.42
C VAL A 11 -23.74 -47.73 -0.89
N ASN A 12 -23.87 -46.95 0.17
CA ASN A 12 -25.16 -46.68 0.81
C ASN A 12 -26.06 -45.87 -0.15
N ALA A 13 -27.34 -46.21 -0.26
CA ALA A 13 -28.32 -45.48 -1.08
C ALA A 13 -28.31 -43.96 -0.78
N TRP A 14 -28.03 -43.58 0.47
CA TRP A 14 -27.88 -42.19 0.88
C TRP A 14 -26.67 -41.49 0.25
N THR A 15 -25.56 -42.19 0.03
CA THR A 15 -24.37 -41.61 -0.64
C THR A 15 -24.63 -41.39 -2.14
N VAL A 16 -25.42 -42.25 -2.77
CA VAL A 16 -25.81 -42.07 -4.19
C VAL A 16 -26.79 -40.90 -4.31
N ALA A 17 -27.76 -40.79 -3.40
CA ALA A 17 -28.72 -39.67 -3.39
C ALA A 17 -28.03 -38.32 -3.16
N TRP A 18 -27.05 -38.25 -2.25
CA TRP A 18 -26.26 -37.04 -2.00
C TRP A 18 -25.42 -36.61 -3.21
N LEU A 19 -24.78 -37.55 -3.90
CA LEU A 19 -24.01 -37.25 -5.12
C LEU A 19 -24.90 -36.76 -6.26
N LEU A 20 -26.11 -37.33 -6.42
CA LEU A 20 -27.07 -36.86 -7.42
C LEU A 20 -27.58 -35.45 -7.12
N LEU A 21 -27.81 -35.11 -5.84
CA LEU A 21 -28.24 -33.77 -5.44
C LEU A 21 -27.16 -32.70 -5.72
N ILE A 22 -25.89 -33.00 -5.39
CA ILE A 22 -24.76 -32.11 -5.71
C ILE A 22 -24.64 -31.93 -7.22
N CYS A 23 -24.78 -33.02 -8.00
CA CYS A 23 -24.71 -32.95 -9.45
C CYS A 23 -25.84 -32.09 -10.03
N LEU A 24 -27.05 -32.15 -9.45
CA LEU A 24 -28.18 -31.30 -9.85
C LEU A 24 -27.91 -29.81 -9.54
N ILE A 25 -27.35 -29.49 -8.36
CA ILE A 25 -27.01 -28.11 -7.99
C ILE A 25 -25.94 -27.53 -8.92
N VAL A 26 -24.93 -28.33 -9.29
CA VAL A 26 -23.88 -27.88 -10.24
C VAL A 26 -24.46 -27.66 -11.64
N VAL A 27 -25.35 -28.54 -12.12
CA VAL A 27 -25.96 -28.40 -13.46
C VAL A 27 -26.95 -27.24 -13.53
N VAL A 28 -27.73 -26.99 -12.47
CA VAL A 28 -28.68 -25.86 -12.42
C VAL A 28 -27.94 -24.54 -12.15
N GLY A 29 -26.96 -24.52 -11.23
CA GLY A 29 -26.21 -23.31 -10.88
C GLY A 29 -25.29 -22.78 -11.98
N PHE A 30 -24.88 -23.60 -12.94
CA PHE A 30 -24.09 -23.15 -14.10
C PHE A 30 -24.93 -22.51 -15.21
N ARG A 31 -26.24 -22.74 -15.23
CA ARG A 31 -27.11 -22.30 -16.34
C ARG A 31 -27.56 -20.84 -16.22
N ASP A 32 -27.42 -20.24 -15.02
CA ASP A 32 -27.74 -18.84 -14.74
C ASP A 32 -26.48 -17.94 -14.58
N TRP A 33 -25.26 -18.48 -14.76
CA TRP A 33 -24.06 -17.65 -14.95
C TRP A 33 -23.99 -17.18 -16.42
N SER A 34 -24.92 -16.32 -16.81
CA SER A 34 -24.69 -15.36 -17.88
C SER A 34 -24.27 -14.05 -17.23
N GLY A 35 -23.07 -14.04 -16.65
CA GLY A 35 -22.45 -12.81 -16.17
C GLY A 35 -22.29 -11.86 -17.35
N THR A 36 -23.13 -10.83 -17.38
CA THR A 36 -22.86 -9.64 -18.19
C THR A 36 -21.56 -9.06 -17.68
N VAL A 37 -20.52 -9.11 -18.50
CA VAL A 37 -19.35 -8.27 -18.30
C VAL A 37 -19.82 -6.84 -18.53
N ASP A 38 -20.13 -6.13 -17.46
CA ASP A 38 -20.42 -4.70 -17.52
C ASP A 38 -19.16 -4.02 -18.07
N ALA A 39 -19.23 -3.59 -19.33
CA ALA A 39 -18.15 -2.93 -20.06
C ALA A 39 -18.00 -1.44 -19.67
N ASP A 40 -18.42 -1.07 -18.46
CA ASP A 40 -18.62 0.33 -18.06
C ASP A 40 -17.52 0.86 -17.13
N SER A 41 -16.39 0.16 -16.97
CA SER A 41 -15.24 0.72 -16.22
C SER A 41 -14.39 1.72 -17.02
N ASN A 42 -14.79 2.07 -18.24
CA ASN A 42 -14.29 3.27 -18.93
C ASN A 42 -15.21 4.46 -18.65
N ALA A 43 -15.41 4.78 -17.37
CA ALA A 43 -15.82 6.13 -17.00
C ALA A 43 -14.69 7.06 -17.48
N ALA A 44 -14.94 7.74 -18.59
CA ALA A 44 -14.09 8.81 -19.07
C ALA A 44 -13.80 9.73 -17.89
N HIS A 45 -12.53 9.82 -17.47
CA HIS A 45 -12.10 10.90 -16.62
C HIS A 45 -12.56 12.18 -17.30
N SER A 46 -13.48 12.89 -16.64
CA SER A 46 -14.00 14.16 -17.12
C SER A 46 -12.79 15.07 -17.31
N LEU A 47 -12.39 15.27 -18.56
CA LEU A 47 -11.34 16.20 -18.91
C LEU A 47 -11.88 17.57 -18.52
N VAL A 48 -11.45 18.08 -17.37
CA VAL A 48 -11.56 19.50 -17.07
C VAL A 48 -10.91 20.19 -18.27
N PRO A 49 -11.63 21.06 -19.01
CA PRO A 49 -10.99 21.84 -20.04
C PRO A 49 -9.85 22.59 -19.37
N LEU A 50 -8.61 22.31 -19.78
CA LEU A 50 -7.49 23.17 -19.47
C LEU A 50 -7.87 24.52 -20.06
N GLY A 51 -8.39 25.42 -19.23
CA GLY A 51 -8.43 26.83 -19.55
C GLY A 51 -7.02 27.19 -19.99
N SER A 52 -6.91 27.83 -21.16
CA SER A 52 -5.68 28.41 -21.63
C SER A 52 -5.27 29.49 -20.64
N HIS A 53 -4.60 29.09 -19.56
CA HIS A 53 -3.74 29.98 -18.83
C HIS A 53 -2.62 30.30 -19.81
N GLU A 54 -2.73 31.45 -20.45
CA GLU A 54 -1.64 32.07 -21.17
C GLU A 54 -0.46 32.11 -20.21
N VAL A 55 0.52 31.24 -20.45
CA VAL A 55 1.76 31.22 -19.66
C VAL A 55 2.48 32.48 -20.07
N GLU A 56 2.39 33.53 -19.26
CA GLU A 56 3.21 34.72 -19.46
C GLU A 56 4.68 34.27 -19.64
N PRO A 57 5.40 34.78 -20.65
CA PRO A 57 6.81 34.48 -20.83
C PRO A 57 7.56 34.83 -19.56
N ARG A 58 7.90 33.82 -18.76
CA ARG A 58 8.80 34.00 -17.63
C ARG A 58 10.16 34.40 -18.21
N GLU A 59 10.66 35.56 -17.82
CA GLU A 59 12.01 35.96 -18.20
C GLU A 59 13.01 34.85 -17.84
N PRO A 60 13.96 34.52 -18.73
CA PRO A 60 14.93 33.47 -18.49
C PRO A 60 15.70 33.80 -17.21
N VAL A 61 15.69 32.85 -16.27
CA VAL A 61 16.43 33.02 -15.03
C VAL A 61 17.90 32.87 -15.40
N PRO A 62 18.75 33.89 -15.16
CA PRO A 62 20.16 33.79 -15.50
C PRO A 62 20.76 32.55 -14.85
N PRO A 63 21.60 31.79 -15.56
CA PRO A 63 22.16 30.55 -15.05
C PRO A 63 22.91 30.82 -13.75
N SER A 64 22.33 30.34 -12.65
CA SER A 64 22.99 30.31 -11.35
C SER A 64 24.11 29.27 -11.44
N ALA A 65 25.35 29.69 -11.22
CA ALA A 65 26.51 28.80 -11.15
C ALA A 65 26.46 27.84 -9.95
N ASP A 66 25.58 28.12 -8.99
CA ASP A 66 25.45 27.33 -7.78
C ASP A 66 24.58 26.10 -8.06
N LYS A 67 25.25 24.96 -8.18
CA LYS A 67 24.57 23.66 -8.17
C LYS A 67 23.83 23.52 -6.83
N TYR A 68 22.50 23.46 -6.85
CA TYR A 68 21.68 23.36 -5.64
C TYR A 68 21.77 21.95 -5.07
N LEU A 69 22.55 21.75 -3.99
CA LEU A 69 22.74 20.45 -3.36
C LEU A 69 21.42 19.90 -2.85
N VAL A 70 21.08 18.66 -3.23
CA VAL A 70 19.90 18.00 -2.69
C VAL A 70 20.25 17.38 -1.34
N THR A 71 19.70 17.95 -0.27
CA THR A 71 19.73 17.32 1.06
C THR A 71 18.51 16.44 1.22
N ILE A 72 18.70 15.12 1.20
CA ILE A 72 17.64 14.17 1.51
C ILE A 72 17.44 14.17 3.02
N ARG A 73 16.24 14.55 3.46
CA ARG A 73 15.88 14.50 4.87
C ARG A 73 15.84 13.04 5.31
N ARG A 74 16.82 12.64 6.12
CA ARG A 74 16.78 11.39 6.87
C ARG A 74 16.24 11.71 8.27
N PRO A 75 14.98 11.34 8.58
CA PRO A 75 14.47 11.53 9.93
C PRO A 75 15.33 10.70 10.90
N SER A 76 15.71 11.33 12.01
CA SER A 76 16.41 10.65 13.11
C SER A 76 15.41 10.32 14.22
N GLY A 77 15.72 9.25 14.96
CA GLY A 77 14.88 8.78 16.08
C GLY A 77 13.70 7.91 15.64
N PRO A 78 12.86 7.50 16.61
CA PRO A 78 11.72 6.63 16.32
C PRO A 78 10.70 7.35 15.42
N PRO A 79 9.95 6.59 14.59
CA PRO A 79 8.88 7.18 13.80
C PRO A 79 7.87 7.86 14.71
N SER A 80 7.44 9.06 14.32
CA SER A 80 6.58 9.88 15.16
C SER A 80 5.70 10.80 14.34
N ILE A 81 4.54 11.15 14.88
CA ILE A 81 3.64 12.16 14.32
C ILE A 81 3.86 13.51 15.01
N GLU A 82 3.65 14.59 14.27
CA GLU A 82 3.63 15.94 14.82
C GLU A 82 2.24 16.24 15.38
N LEU A 83 2.18 16.89 16.54
CA LEU A 83 0.92 17.28 17.15
C LEU A 83 0.32 18.48 16.42
N LYS A 84 -0.99 18.44 16.16
CA LYS A 84 -1.70 19.50 15.44
C LYS A 84 -1.64 20.86 16.15
N ASN A 85 -1.64 20.85 17.49
CA ASN A 85 -1.70 22.05 18.29
C ASN A 85 -0.37 22.25 19.06
N PRO A 86 0.21 23.46 19.05
CA PRO A 86 1.37 23.78 19.87
C PRO A 86 0.99 23.87 21.36
N ASP A 87 1.99 23.80 22.22
CA ASP A 87 1.83 24.04 23.65
C ASP A 87 1.61 25.54 23.98
N SER A 88 1.43 25.86 25.26
CA SER A 88 1.22 27.24 25.72
C SER A 88 2.39 28.19 25.45
N LEU A 89 3.55 27.66 25.06
CA LEU A 89 4.75 28.42 24.70
C LEU A 89 4.96 28.48 23.18
N GLY A 90 4.00 27.97 22.38
CA GLY A 90 4.08 27.96 20.92
C GLY A 90 4.96 26.85 20.35
N ARG A 91 5.37 25.86 21.14
CA ARG A 91 6.23 24.75 20.69
C ARG A 91 5.37 23.60 20.19
N THR A 92 5.73 23.01 19.05
CA THR A 92 5.07 21.81 18.54
C THR A 92 5.72 20.54 19.09
N GLY A 93 4.90 19.65 19.65
CA GLY A 93 5.35 18.34 20.13
C GLY A 93 5.32 17.27 19.05
N ARG A 94 6.09 16.20 19.25
CA ARG A 94 6.02 14.97 18.45
C ARG A 94 5.74 13.78 19.37
N VAL A 95 4.97 12.82 18.89
CA VAL A 95 4.63 11.59 19.64
C VAL A 95 5.07 10.39 18.82
N ALA A 96 5.94 9.57 19.41
CA ALA A 96 6.42 8.34 18.78
C ALA A 96 5.26 7.35 18.58
N CYS A 97 5.29 6.58 17.49
CA CYS A 97 4.27 5.59 17.18
C CYS A 97 4.12 4.57 18.34
N SER A 98 5.26 4.13 18.88
CA SER A 98 5.34 3.18 19.99
C SER A 98 4.69 3.67 21.29
N THR A 99 4.52 4.98 21.50
CA THR A 99 3.80 5.51 22.67
C THR A 99 2.37 4.97 22.76
N CYS A 100 1.70 4.80 21.60
CA CYS A 100 0.35 4.27 21.54
C CYS A 100 0.31 2.79 21.16
N HIS A 101 1.25 2.34 20.32
CA HIS A 101 1.25 0.97 19.80
C HIS A 101 1.89 -0.06 20.74
N SER A 102 2.61 0.36 21.80
CA SER A 102 3.11 -0.57 22.84
C SER A 102 2.02 -1.15 23.75
N ILE A 103 0.82 -0.56 23.75
CA ILE A 103 -0.31 -0.96 24.59
C ILE A 103 -1.55 -1.38 23.77
N ARG A 104 -1.39 -1.55 22.46
CA ARG A 104 -2.47 -1.89 21.53
C ARG A 104 -2.06 -3.05 20.67
N GLU A 105 -2.92 -4.07 20.66
CA GLU A 105 -2.72 -5.21 19.79
C GLU A 105 -2.94 -4.82 18.32
N PRO A 106 -2.06 -5.25 17.40
CA PRO A 106 -2.30 -5.18 15.97
C PRO A 106 -3.61 -5.87 15.59
N ASN A 107 -4.38 -5.27 14.67
CA ASN A 107 -5.59 -5.89 14.14
C ASN A 107 -5.49 -6.03 12.62
N PRO A 108 -5.18 -7.22 12.08
CA PRO A 108 -5.02 -7.45 10.65
C PRO A 108 -6.31 -7.26 9.84
N ASP A 109 -7.47 -7.23 10.50
CA ASP A 109 -8.75 -6.93 9.85
C ASP A 109 -8.91 -5.44 9.53
N ASN A 110 -8.10 -4.55 10.13
CA ASN A 110 -8.05 -3.14 9.77
C ASN A 110 -7.19 -2.97 8.51
N ARG A 111 -7.85 -2.90 7.35
CA ARG A 111 -7.21 -2.89 6.04
C ARG A 111 -7.10 -1.49 5.44
N GLN A 112 -8.02 -0.59 5.80
CA GLN A 112 -8.11 0.77 5.29
C GLN A 112 -8.51 1.78 6.39
N PRO A 113 -8.31 3.10 6.17
CA PRO A 113 -8.55 4.13 7.18
C PRO A 113 -9.98 4.13 7.77
N SER A 114 -10.99 3.79 6.97
CA SER A 114 -12.39 3.72 7.43
C SER A 114 -12.69 2.55 8.37
N ASP A 115 -11.79 1.57 8.51
CA ASP A 115 -11.91 0.51 9.51
C ASP A 115 -11.52 1.02 10.91
N LEU A 116 -10.82 2.15 10.99
CA LEU A 116 -10.28 2.72 12.22
C LEU A 116 -11.31 3.61 12.93
N LYS A 117 -11.36 3.49 14.27
CA LYS A 117 -12.37 4.17 15.10
C LYS A 117 -11.85 5.38 15.88
N GLN A 118 -10.53 5.61 15.90
CA GLN A 118 -9.92 6.62 16.80
C GLN A 118 -8.83 7.44 16.12
N PHE A 119 -7.74 6.79 15.69
CA PHE A 119 -6.56 7.45 15.14
C PHE A 119 -6.42 7.12 13.65
N HIS A 120 -5.72 7.99 12.91
CA HIS A 120 -5.41 7.84 11.48
C HIS A 120 -6.63 7.82 10.54
N GLN A 121 -7.80 8.30 11.00
CA GLN A 121 -9.04 8.31 10.20
C GLN A 121 -8.98 9.26 8.99
N ASP A 122 -8.24 10.36 9.11
CA ASP A 122 -8.05 11.35 8.04
C ASP A 122 -6.91 10.99 7.07
N MET A 123 -6.37 9.76 7.17
CA MET A 123 -5.32 9.31 6.26
C MET A 123 -5.93 8.90 4.91
N THR A 124 -5.32 9.35 3.81
CA THR A 124 -5.66 8.89 2.46
C THR A 124 -4.57 7.93 1.98
N LEU A 125 -4.96 6.73 1.57
CA LEU A 125 -4.06 5.71 1.04
C LEU A 125 -4.43 5.36 -0.41
N SER A 126 -3.49 5.57 -1.33
CA SER A 126 -3.64 5.22 -2.75
C SER A 126 -2.64 4.13 -3.15
N HIS A 127 -2.77 2.94 -2.55
CA HIS A 127 -1.86 1.80 -2.78
C HIS A 127 -2.60 0.54 -3.27
N GLY A 128 -3.70 0.72 -4.00
CA GLY A 128 -4.50 -0.38 -4.53
C GLY A 128 -5.10 -1.26 -3.43
N GLN A 129 -4.80 -2.56 -3.45
CA GLN A 129 -5.32 -3.52 -2.47
C GLN A 129 -4.38 -3.74 -1.27
N LEU A 130 -3.25 -3.03 -1.21
CA LEU A 130 -2.32 -3.14 -0.09
C LEU A 130 -2.97 -2.62 1.20
N THR A 131 -2.81 -3.40 2.27
CA THR A 131 -3.29 -3.06 3.61
C THR A 131 -2.18 -2.43 4.43
N CYS A 132 -2.52 -1.90 5.61
CA CYS A 132 -1.57 -1.27 6.53
C CYS A 132 -0.31 -2.13 6.78
N TYR A 133 -0.49 -3.43 7.05
CA TYR A 133 0.59 -4.36 7.38
C TYR A 133 1.32 -4.94 6.17
N ALA A 134 1.00 -4.50 4.95
CA ALA A 134 1.87 -4.74 3.80
C ALA A 134 3.18 -3.95 3.91
N CYS A 135 3.17 -2.86 4.68
CA CYS A 135 4.30 -1.96 4.86
C CYS A 135 4.71 -1.82 6.33
N HIS A 136 3.75 -1.81 7.26
CA HIS A 136 4.04 -1.68 8.69
C HIS A 136 4.29 -3.04 9.32
N ASN A 137 5.27 -3.11 10.23
CA ASN A 137 5.49 -4.30 11.02
C ASN A 137 4.44 -4.36 12.15
N PRO A 138 3.60 -5.41 12.23
CA PRO A 138 2.61 -5.54 13.31
C PRO A 138 3.28 -5.68 14.68
N ASP A 139 4.42 -6.37 14.75
CA ASP A 139 5.06 -6.72 16.02
C ASP A 139 5.98 -5.60 16.54
N ASP A 140 6.34 -4.64 15.68
CA ASP A 140 7.18 -3.50 16.05
C ASP A 140 6.83 -2.24 15.26
N SER A 141 6.04 -1.36 15.89
CA SER A 141 5.66 -0.06 15.31
C SER A 141 6.82 0.90 15.02
N ASN A 142 8.05 0.61 15.48
CA ASN A 142 9.22 1.41 15.14
C ASN A 142 9.88 0.96 13.82
N THR A 143 9.44 -0.15 13.23
CA THR A 143 9.93 -0.67 11.96
C THR A 143 8.84 -0.81 10.91
N LEU A 144 9.27 -0.85 9.67
CA LEU A 144 8.49 -1.28 8.52
C LEU A 144 8.85 -2.73 8.23
N ARG A 145 8.09 -3.36 7.33
CA ARG A 145 8.28 -4.76 6.95
C ARG A 145 8.31 -4.88 5.42
N LEU A 146 9.27 -5.64 4.89
CA LEU A 146 9.35 -6.02 3.49
C LEU A 146 8.37 -7.15 3.16
N ALA A 147 8.13 -7.40 1.86
CA ALA A 147 7.18 -8.40 1.40
C ALA A 147 7.52 -9.83 1.87
N ASP A 148 8.80 -10.10 2.12
CA ASP A 148 9.29 -11.40 2.61
C ASP A 148 9.13 -11.59 4.13
N GLY A 149 8.77 -10.56 4.89
CA GLY A 149 8.74 -10.62 6.36
C GLY A 149 9.82 -9.82 7.08
N SER A 150 10.91 -9.49 6.42
CA SER A 150 12.05 -8.85 7.07
C SER A 150 11.75 -7.43 7.49
N ALA A 151 12.32 -7.00 8.62
CA ALA A 151 12.15 -5.65 9.13
C ALA A 151 13.06 -4.67 8.37
N VAL A 152 12.57 -3.45 8.16
CA VAL A 152 13.34 -2.34 7.60
C VAL A 152 13.07 -1.07 8.40
N GLU A 153 14.11 -0.28 8.64
CA GLU A 153 13.97 0.97 9.37
C GLU A 153 13.24 2.03 8.52
N TYR A 154 12.55 2.97 9.17
CA TYR A 154 11.90 4.10 8.48
C TYR A 154 12.89 4.96 7.67
N ALA A 155 14.15 5.05 8.11
CA ALA A 155 15.21 5.75 7.36
C ALA A 155 15.51 5.09 6.00
N ASN A 156 15.16 3.81 5.86
CA ASN A 156 15.37 2.98 4.68
C ASN A 156 14.04 2.67 3.96
N VAL A 157 13.02 3.53 4.11
CA VAL A 157 11.70 3.38 3.44
C VAL A 157 11.80 3.21 1.92
N MET A 158 12.87 3.71 1.30
CA MET A 158 13.10 3.53 -0.13
C MET A 158 13.29 2.06 -0.52
N ASP A 159 13.89 1.24 0.36
CA ASP A 159 14.06 -0.19 0.14
C ASP A 159 12.68 -0.87 0.09
N LEU A 160 11.78 -0.52 1.00
CA LEU A 160 10.39 -0.98 1.01
C LEU A 160 9.67 -0.62 -0.31
N CYS A 161 9.71 0.65 -0.71
CA CYS A 161 9.02 1.15 -1.90
C CYS A 161 9.56 0.53 -3.19
N SER A 162 10.86 0.22 -3.23
CA SER A 162 11.55 -0.31 -4.42
C SER A 162 11.01 -1.67 -4.88
N GLN A 163 10.41 -2.44 -3.97
CA GLN A 163 9.82 -3.76 -4.26
C GLN A 163 8.71 -3.69 -5.33
N CYS A 164 7.99 -2.56 -5.39
CA CYS A 164 6.93 -2.32 -6.38
C CYS A 164 7.29 -1.17 -7.36
N HIS A 165 8.06 -0.17 -6.92
CA HIS A 165 8.40 1.02 -7.70
C HIS A 165 9.83 0.95 -8.27
N GLY A 166 10.19 -0.16 -8.91
CA GLY A 166 11.56 -0.43 -9.34
C GLY A 166 12.14 0.57 -10.35
N SER A 167 11.31 1.12 -11.27
CA SER A 167 11.80 2.13 -12.21
C SER A 167 12.12 3.45 -11.51
N GLN A 168 11.27 3.89 -10.56
CA GLN A 168 11.51 5.07 -9.75
C GLN A 168 12.73 4.89 -8.85
N ALA A 169 12.89 3.71 -8.22
CA ALA A 169 14.04 3.38 -7.40
C ALA A 169 15.36 3.47 -8.19
N ARG A 170 15.44 2.84 -9.38
CA ARG A 170 16.62 2.94 -10.26
C ARG A 170 16.91 4.36 -10.73
N SER A 171 15.89 5.20 -10.89
CA SER A 171 16.07 6.61 -11.23
C SER A 171 16.63 7.39 -10.03
N TYR A 172 16.07 7.15 -8.84
CA TYR A 172 16.50 7.75 -7.58
C TYR A 172 17.96 7.37 -7.21
N GLU A 173 18.33 6.10 -7.37
CA GLU A 173 19.71 5.62 -7.16
C GLU A 173 20.71 6.29 -8.10
N ARG A 174 20.27 6.64 -9.32
CA ARG A 174 21.08 7.35 -10.33
C ARG A 174 21.03 8.87 -10.18
N GLY A 175 20.43 9.39 -9.11
CA GLY A 175 20.38 10.83 -8.83
C GLY A 175 19.29 11.60 -9.57
N PHE A 176 18.48 10.95 -10.41
CA PHE A 176 17.35 11.61 -11.06
C PHE A 176 16.30 12.02 -10.04
N HIS A 177 15.62 13.13 -10.31
CA HIS A 177 14.60 13.71 -9.41
C HIS A 177 15.12 14.06 -8.01
N GLY A 178 16.40 14.44 -7.90
CA GLY A 178 17.01 14.80 -6.61
C GLY A 178 17.38 13.58 -5.76
N GLY A 179 17.81 12.49 -6.40
CA GLY A 179 18.32 11.30 -5.70
C GLY A 179 19.56 11.56 -4.84
N MET A 180 20.16 10.48 -4.30
CA MET A 180 21.18 10.53 -3.22
C MET A 180 22.47 11.30 -3.54
N THR A 181 22.68 11.74 -4.78
CA THR A 181 23.92 12.40 -5.24
C THR A 181 23.65 13.59 -6.18
N GLY A 182 22.46 14.18 -6.16
CA GLY A 182 22.02 15.13 -7.19
C GLY A 182 22.21 16.62 -6.85
N TYR A 183 22.33 17.41 -7.92
CA TYR A 183 22.11 18.86 -7.92
C TYR A 183 20.97 19.18 -8.90
N TRP A 184 20.11 20.15 -8.58
CA TRP A 184 19.12 20.66 -9.54
C TRP A 184 19.70 21.84 -10.30
N ASP A 185 19.54 21.86 -11.62
CA ASP A 185 19.70 23.06 -12.42
C ASP A 185 18.36 23.80 -12.48
N LEU A 186 18.30 25.00 -11.90
CA LEU A 186 17.11 25.85 -11.90
C LEU A 186 17.16 26.93 -12.99
N SER A 187 18.22 26.96 -13.80
CA SER A 187 18.27 27.82 -14.97
C SER A 187 17.26 27.33 -16.00
N ARG A 188 16.37 28.23 -16.42
CA ARG A 188 15.35 27.99 -17.46
C ARG A 188 15.51 29.05 -18.52
#